data_AF-A0A503HXD9-F1
#
_entry.id   AF-A0A503HXD9-F1
#
_cell.length_a   1.000
_cell.length_b   1.000
_cell.length_c   1.000
_cell.angle_alpha   90.00
_cell.angle_beta   90.00
_cell.angle_gamma   90.00
#
_symmetry.space_group_name_H-M   'P 1'
#
loop_
_entity.id
_entity.type
_entity.pdbx_description
1 polymer ?
#
loop_
_entity_poly.entity_id
_entity_poly.type
_entity_poly.pdbx_seq_one_letter_code
_entity_poly.pdbx_strand_id
1 'polypeptide(L)' 'MADRKPIATAPTDGSKVTVTWKDGDGVINESIGQYRDDGWWVYTDSHTQKKVEPTSWRPAS' A
#
# COMPACT_ATOMS: atom_id res chain seq x y z
N MET A 1 -6.88 -6.14 -15.04
CA MET A 1 -6.32 -5.25 -14.00
C MET A 1 -7.41 -5.07 -12.97
N ALA A 2 -7.20 -5.51 -11.72
CA ALA A 2 -8.23 -5.33 -10.71
C ALA A 2 -8.45 -3.82 -10.46
N ASP A 3 -9.71 -3.41 -10.39
CA ASP A 3 -10.10 -2.04 -10.04
C ASP A 3 -9.53 -1.68 -8.66
N ARG A 4 -9.01 -0.46 -8.55
CA ARG A 4 -8.50 0.07 -7.29
C ARG A 4 -9.68 0.26 -6.33
N LYS A 5 -9.60 -0.34 -5.16
CA LYS A 5 -10.57 -0.22 -4.08
C LYS A 5 -10.08 0.78 -3.03
N PRO A 6 -10.98 1.43 -2.26
CA PRO A 6 -10.59 2.29 -1.15
C PRO A 6 -9.75 1.53 -0.13
N ILE A 7 -8.69 2.15 0.41
CA ILE A 7 -7.79 1.49 1.36
C ILE A 7 -8.51 0.91 2.59
N ALA A 8 -9.63 1.52 2.99
CA ALA A 8 -10.46 1.06 4.12
C ALA A 8 -11.04 -0.36 3.92
N THR A 9 -11.05 -0.87 2.69
CA THR A 9 -11.54 -2.21 2.35
C THR A 9 -10.41 -3.22 2.15
N ALA A 10 -9.16 -2.81 2.37
CA ALA A 10 -8.00 -3.65 2.17
C ALA A 10 -7.87 -4.71 3.26
N PRO A 11 -7.33 -5.90 2.92
CA PRO A 11 -7.11 -6.95 3.89
C PRO A 11 -6.02 -6.51 4.87
N THR A 12 -6.40 -6.41 6.15
CA THR A 12 -5.50 -6.10 7.27
C THR A 12 -4.90 -7.34 7.92
N ASP A 13 -5.15 -8.52 7.34
CA ASP A 13 -4.68 -9.85 7.77
C ASP A 13 -3.17 -10.09 7.52
N GLY A 14 -2.42 -9.05 7.11
CA GLY A 14 -1.03 -9.21 6.69
C GLY A 14 -0.86 -9.75 5.27
N SER A 15 -1.93 -9.80 4.47
CA SER A 15 -1.83 -10.10 3.04
C SER A 15 -1.08 -8.99 2.30
N LYS A 16 -0.25 -9.38 1.34
CA LYS A 16 0.46 -8.43 0.46
C LYS A 16 -0.49 -7.95 -0.64
N VAL A 17 -0.67 -6.64 -0.74
CA VAL A 17 -1.50 -6.01 -1.77
C VAL A 17 -0.77 -4.84 -2.40
N THR A 18 -1.14 -4.49 -3.63
CA THR A 18 -0.62 -3.26 -4.24
C THR A 18 -1.37 -2.07 -3.67
N VAL A 19 -0.67 -1.17 -3.01
CA VAL A 19 -1.22 0.07 -2.44
C VAL A 19 -0.80 1.27 -3.27
N THR A 20 -1.67 2.27 -3.33
CA THR A 20 -1.43 3.54 -4.01
C THR A 20 -1.57 4.67 -3.00
N TRP A 21 -0.60 5.58 -2.97
CA TRP A 21 -0.61 6.75 -2.10
C TRP A 21 -0.14 7.99 -2.85
N LYS A 22 -0.54 9.16 -2.36
CA LYS A 22 -0.06 10.45 -2.85
C LYS A 22 0.94 10.97 -1.82
N ASP A 23 2.18 11.21 -2.26
CA ASP A 23 3.21 11.83 -1.40
C ASP A 23 2.97 13.35 -1.25
N GLY A 24 3.70 14.02 -0.36
CA GLY A 24 3.60 15.47 -0.11
C GLY A 24 3.88 16.33 -1.35
N ASP A 25 4.73 15.83 -2.27
CA ASP A 25 4.99 16.46 -3.58
C ASP A 25 3.83 16.27 -4.58
N GLY A 26 2.76 15.58 -4.18
CA GLY A 26 1.60 15.31 -5.00
C GLY A 26 1.77 14.18 -6.01
N VAL A 27 2.89 13.48 -5.96
CA VAL A 27 3.20 12.32 -6.81
C VAL A 27 2.41 11.10 -6.36
N ILE A 28 1.76 10.43 -7.32
CA ILE A 28 1.07 9.16 -7.09
C ILE A 28 2.09 8.04 -7.17
N ASN A 29 2.31 7.38 -6.05
CA ASN A 29 3.19 6.22 -5.92
C ASN A 29 2.35 4.95 -5.79
N GLU A 30 2.86 3.85 -6.34
CA GLU A 30 2.24 2.54 -6.25
C GLU A 30 3.32 1.50 -5.89
N SER A 31 3.06 0.67 -4.88
CA SER A 31 3.98 -0.40 -4.48
C SER A 31 3.25 -1.53 -3.76
N ILE A 32 3.91 -2.68 -3.62
CA ILE A 32 3.39 -3.78 -2.81
C ILE A 32 3.57 -3.43 -1.34
N GLY A 33 2.44 -3.33 -0.63
CA GLY A 33 2.37 -3.06 0.79
C GLY A 33 1.72 -4.20 1.59
N GLN A 34 2.01 -4.21 2.88
CA GLN A 34 1.44 -5.12 3.86
C GLN A 34 0.93 -4.30 5.05
N TYR A 35 -0.27 -4.61 5.53
CA TYR A 35 -0.78 -4.02 6.77
C TYR A 35 -0.17 -4.74 7.97
N ARG A 36 0.50 -4.00 8.84
CA ARG A 36 1.08 -4.47 10.10
C ARG A 36 1.28 -3.29 11.04
N ASP A 37 1.30 -3.53 12.35
CA ASP A 37 1.57 -2.49 13.35
C ASP A 37 0.70 -1.23 13.17
N ASP A 38 -0.60 -1.43 12.97
CA ASP A 38 -1.59 -0.37 12.75
C ASP A 38 -1.22 0.58 11.60
N GLY A 39 -0.68 0.02 10.50
CA GLY A 39 -0.16 0.81 9.40
C GLY A 39 0.11 0.02 8.13
N TRP A 40 0.18 0.73 7.01
CA TRP A 40 0.61 0.16 5.74
C TRP A 40 2.11 0.31 5.59
N TRP A 41 2.80 -0.79 5.38
CA TRP A 41 4.24 -0.82 5.18
C TRP A 41 4.55 -1.25 3.76
N VAL A 42 5.35 -0.46 3.06
CA VAL A 42 5.84 -0.76 1.71
C VAL A 42 7.35 -0.90 1.73
N TYR A 43 7.88 -1.77 0.89
CA TYR A 43 9.31 -1.82 0.64
C TYR A 43 9.70 -0.68 -0.29
N THR A 44 10.58 0.20 0.18
CA THR A 44 11.21 1.25 -0.64
C THR A 44 12.47 0.75 -1.31
N ASP A 45 13.08 -0.29 -0.73
CA ASP A 45 14.24 -1.03 -1.17
C ASP A 45 14.04 -2.51 -0.76
N SER A 46 14.91 -3.41 -1.23
CA SER A 46 14.91 -4.84 -0.88
C SER A 46 14.90 -5.12 0.64
N HIS A 47 15.45 -4.23 1.48
CA HIS A 47 15.55 -4.45 2.93
C HIS A 47 14.83 -3.39 3.77
N THR A 48 14.52 -2.23 3.17
CA THR A 48 13.96 -1.10 3.91
C THR A 48 12.47 -0.99 3.68
N GLN A 49 11.71 -0.96 4.78
CA GLN A 49 10.27 -0.70 4.74
C GLN A 49 9.95 0.67 5.32
N LYS A 50 8.98 1.36 4.71
CA LYS A 50 8.46 2.65 5.16
C LYS A 50 6.96 2.53 5.43
N LYS A 51 6.50 3.09 6.55
CA LYS A 51 5.07 3.28 6.81
C LYS A 51 4.53 4.36 5.87
N VAL A 52 3.46 4.06 5.16
CA VAL A 52 2.79 4.96 4.22
C VAL A 52 1.31 5.06 4.58
N GLU A 53 0.67 6.11 4.07
CA GLU A 53 -0.78 6.33 4.18
C GLU A 53 -1.41 6.21 2.79
N PRO A 54 -1.70 4.98 2.34
CA PRO A 54 -2.32 4.76 1.06
C PRO A 54 -3.77 5.18 1.04
N THR A 55 -4.21 5.65 -0.13
CA THR A 55 -5.59 6.06 -0.38
C THR A 55 -6.40 4.93 -1.02
N SER A 56 -5.73 4.08 -1.80
CA SER A 56 -6.35 2.95 -2.51
C SER A 56 -5.47 1.72 -2.51
N TRP A 57 -6.08 0.56 -2.78
CA TRP A 57 -5.38 -0.73 -2.92
C TRP A 57 -5.96 -1.57 -4.06
N ARG A 58 -5.22 -2.59 -4.48
CA ARG A 58 -5.70 -3.67 -5.35
C ARG A 58 -4.95 -4.97 -5.04
N PRO A 59 -5.52 -6.14 -5.37
CA PRO A 59 -4.83 -7.42 -5.24
C PRO A 59 -3.49 -7.40 -5.98
N ALA A 60 -2.43 -7.88 -5.32
CA ALA A 60 -1.19 -8.22 -6.02
C ALA A 60 -1.49 -9.43 -6.92
N SER A 61 -1.29 -9.29 -8.23
CA SER A 61 -1.51 -10.38 -9.20
C SER A 61 -0.37 -11.38 -9.19
#